data_AF-A0A2H0R8D4-F1
#
_entry.id   AF-A0A2H0R8D4-F1
#
_cell.length_a   1.000
_cell.length_b   1.000
_cell.length_c   1.000
_cell.angle_alpha   90.00
_cell.angle_beta   90.00
_cell.angle_gamma   90.00
#
_symmetry.space_group_name_H-M   'P 1'
#
loop_
_entity.id
_entity.type
_entity.pdbx_description
1 polymer ?
#
loop_
_entity_poly.entity_id
_entity_poly.type
_entity_poly.pdbx_seq_one_letter_code
_entity_poly.pdbx_strand_id
1 'polypeptide(L)'
;MRWKIFEKTFTKNKVAGIFFVGLLFLVIGFFFIYDNKAKDQRTGSMEVEKNSSSFNFSAFNSKFRFSADLTERWRVEYVPEIESLNILDINNEPQIFIRYFEASQFLTLQTVDILNRETTQIKGHDAVKYEIRKKPGTAVFPFQPKWRNEQHSLVDIRLSKNNPSLFYVFAYNPQLSAIDFQKFIDSLIFDNDSESISEPIKNSNERVTKKPFGLYVEPGNSTVTPEKFTGYHSAVDYEILSGEENIDVPVFAVCGGNMREFKSAQGYGGVIVQDCLFEDQPVTVIYGHLKLSSITGRRGDYLVFGNKIAVLGNAFSDETGDERKHLHLGIRKGSASDIRGYVPREEDLLDWIDFQSLK
;
A
#
# COMPACT_ATOMS: atom_id res chain seq x y z
N MET A 1 -54.09 -24.29 6.73
CA MET A 1 -53.58 -23.19 7.57
C MET A 1 -53.43 -21.95 6.70
N ARG A 2 -54.30 -20.95 6.89
CA ARG A 2 -54.37 -19.71 6.10
C ARG A 2 -53.57 -18.62 6.84
N TRP A 3 -52.63 -17.97 6.15
CA TRP A 3 -51.99 -16.74 6.63
C TRP A 3 -52.62 -15.54 5.92
N LYS A 4 -53.12 -14.59 6.72
CA LYS A 4 -53.78 -13.36 6.28
C LYS A 4 -52.76 -12.23 6.12
N ILE A 5 -52.99 -11.46 5.06
CA ILE A 5 -52.35 -10.20 4.67
C ILE A 5 -52.81 -9.08 5.63
N PHE A 6 -51.89 -8.18 6.00
CA PHE A 6 -52.18 -6.91 6.69
C PHE A 6 -51.83 -5.76 5.76
N GLU A 7 -52.85 -5.08 5.23
CA GLU A 7 -52.73 -3.75 4.62
C GLU A 7 -52.95 -2.68 5.70
N LYS A 8 -52.08 -1.66 5.75
CA LYS A 8 -52.32 -0.42 6.51
C LYS A 8 -52.38 0.75 5.53
N THR A 9 -53.58 1.31 5.43
CA THR A 9 -53.93 2.59 4.80
C THR A 9 -53.35 3.77 5.57
N PHE A 10 -52.69 4.70 4.87
CA PHE A 10 -52.35 6.04 5.39
C PHE A 10 -53.25 7.10 4.75
N THR A 11 -53.99 7.81 5.59
CA THR A 11 -54.91 8.90 5.23
C THR A 11 -54.17 10.24 5.09
N LYS A 12 -54.50 10.96 4.02
CA LYS A 12 -54.13 12.37 3.77
C LYS A 12 -54.92 13.29 4.71
N ASN A 13 -54.26 14.26 5.33
CA ASN A 13 -54.91 15.48 5.83
C ASN A 13 -54.16 16.72 5.33
N LYS A 14 -54.91 17.60 4.68
CA LYS A 14 -54.55 18.99 4.36
C LYS A 14 -54.97 19.86 5.54
N VAL A 15 -54.09 20.73 6.02
CA VAL A 15 -54.50 21.97 6.72
C VAL A 15 -53.60 23.10 6.21
N ALA A 16 -54.25 24.14 5.70
CA ALA A 16 -53.66 25.42 5.35
C ALA A 16 -53.67 26.34 6.58
N GLY A 17 -52.65 27.19 6.71
CA GLY A 17 -52.58 28.22 7.75
C GLY A 17 -51.38 29.14 7.52
N ILE A 18 -51.64 30.28 6.89
CA ILE A 18 -50.73 31.41 6.67
C ILE A 18 -50.61 32.21 7.98
N PHE A 19 -49.41 32.64 8.39
CA PHE A 19 -49.16 34.01 8.88
C PHE A 19 -47.65 34.36 8.90
N PHE A 20 -47.43 35.65 8.68
CA PHE A 20 -46.24 36.43 8.34
C PHE A 20 -45.15 36.53 9.42
N VAL A 21 -43.93 36.91 8.98
CA VAL A 21 -42.85 37.75 9.57
C VAL A 21 -41.54 37.18 8.99
N GLY A 22 -40.85 37.83 8.05
CA GLY A 22 -40.29 39.17 8.17
C GLY A 22 -38.87 39.06 8.74
N LEU A 23 -37.91 38.55 7.95
CA LEU A 23 -36.49 38.68 8.30
C LEU A 23 -35.64 38.78 7.02
N LEU A 24 -35.14 40.00 6.83
CA LEU A 24 -34.23 40.44 5.79
C LEU A 24 -32.82 39.97 6.16
N PHE A 25 -32.31 38.90 5.54
CA PHE A 25 -30.90 38.53 5.65
C PHE A 25 -30.14 38.98 4.41
N LEU A 26 -29.22 39.90 4.67
CA LEU A 26 -28.14 40.39 3.82
C LEU A 26 -27.33 39.19 3.25
N VAL A 27 -27.46 38.94 1.95
CA VAL A 27 -26.58 38.02 1.22
C VAL A 27 -25.29 38.78 0.92
N ILE A 28 -24.32 38.68 1.83
CA ILE A 28 -22.93 39.05 1.54
C ILE A 28 -22.35 37.91 0.71
N GLY A 29 -22.04 38.21 -0.55
CA GLY A 29 -21.37 37.31 -1.47
C GLY A 29 -19.99 36.93 -0.96
N PHE A 30 -19.85 35.68 -0.52
CA PHE A 30 -18.56 35.01 -0.43
C PHE A 30 -18.35 34.24 -1.73
N PHE A 31 -17.63 34.87 -2.67
CA PHE A 31 -16.98 34.17 -3.77
C PHE A 31 -15.90 33.26 -3.17
N PHE A 32 -16.27 32.02 -2.84
CA PHE A 32 -15.29 30.95 -2.71
C PHE A 32 -14.83 30.60 -4.12
N ILE A 33 -13.65 31.11 -4.48
CA ILE A 33 -12.86 30.56 -5.57
C ILE A 33 -12.47 29.15 -5.13
N TYR A 34 -13.28 28.18 -5.52
CA TYR A 34 -12.93 26.78 -5.46
C TYR A 34 -11.90 26.55 -6.56
N ASP A 35 -10.62 26.59 -6.18
CA ASP A 35 -9.50 26.23 -7.04
C ASP A 35 -9.57 24.72 -7.30
N ASN A 36 -10.37 24.34 -8.30
CA ASN A 36 -10.36 23.00 -8.89
C ASN A 36 -9.02 22.84 -9.64
N LYS A 37 -7.94 22.59 -8.90
CA LYS A 37 -6.79 21.90 -9.46
C LYS A 37 -7.22 20.48 -9.79
N ALA A 38 -7.76 20.34 -11.00
CA ALA A 38 -7.88 19.07 -11.69
C ALA A 38 -6.54 18.34 -11.52
N LYS A 39 -6.60 17.12 -10.96
CA LYS A 39 -5.48 16.19 -11.04
C LYS A 39 -5.19 16.01 -12.52
N ASP A 40 -4.08 16.59 -12.95
CA ASP A 40 -3.44 16.29 -14.22
C ASP A 40 -3.09 14.79 -14.19
N GLN A 41 -4.01 13.97 -14.70
CA GLN A 41 -3.76 12.55 -14.94
C GLN A 41 -2.75 12.48 -16.08
N ARG A 42 -1.47 12.57 -15.72
CA ARG A 42 -0.36 12.42 -16.64
C ARG A 42 -0.48 11.05 -17.31
N THR A 43 -0.89 11.05 -18.58
CA THR A 43 -0.58 9.98 -19.54
C THR A 43 0.93 10.06 -19.83
N GLY A 44 1.75 9.70 -18.85
CA GLY A 44 3.20 9.70 -18.96
C GLY A 44 3.69 8.28 -19.17
N SER A 45 4.29 8.00 -20.33
CA SER A 45 5.15 6.83 -20.47
C SER A 45 6.44 7.10 -19.69
N MET A 46 6.74 6.28 -18.67
CA MET A 46 8.03 6.33 -17.97
C MET A 46 9.04 5.43 -18.69
N GLU A 47 10.17 5.99 -19.11
CA GLU A 47 11.34 5.21 -19.54
C GLU A 47 12.09 4.71 -18.29
N VAL A 48 12.40 3.41 -18.25
CA VAL A 48 13.07 2.74 -17.13
C VAL A 48 14.59 2.73 -17.38
N GLU A 49 15.38 3.26 -16.44
CA GLU A 49 16.85 3.30 -16.56
C GLU A 49 17.52 1.93 -16.33
N LYS A 50 18.73 1.81 -16.90
CA LYS A 50 19.43 0.58 -17.30
C LYS A 50 20.24 -0.08 -16.18
N ASN A 51 19.58 -0.85 -15.34
CA ASN A 51 20.17 -1.95 -14.56
C ASN A 51 18.97 -2.75 -14.04
N SER A 52 18.86 -4.03 -14.39
CA SER A 52 17.76 -4.96 -14.03
C SER A 52 17.21 -4.66 -12.64
N SER A 53 16.23 -3.76 -12.57
CA SER A 53 15.61 -3.28 -11.36
C SER A 53 14.16 -3.69 -11.47
N SER A 54 13.73 -4.51 -10.52
CA SER A 54 12.34 -4.85 -10.37
C SER A 54 11.51 -3.57 -10.41
N PHE A 55 10.51 -3.54 -11.29
CA PHE A 55 9.66 -2.39 -11.49
C PHE A 55 8.45 -2.50 -10.55
N ASN A 56 8.26 -1.50 -9.67
CA ASN A 56 7.10 -1.48 -8.78
C ASN A 56 5.87 -0.89 -9.49
N PHE A 57 4.81 -1.69 -9.65
CA PHE A 57 3.62 -1.30 -10.41
C PHE A 57 2.65 -0.40 -9.64
N SER A 58 2.82 -0.26 -8.32
CA SER A 58 1.98 0.62 -7.52
C SER A 58 2.18 2.11 -7.86
N ALA A 59 3.27 2.44 -8.54
CA ALA A 59 3.55 3.77 -9.08
C ALA A 59 2.47 4.29 -10.04
N PHE A 60 1.75 3.39 -10.72
CA PHE A 60 0.62 3.75 -11.58
C PHE A 60 -0.71 3.82 -10.82
N ASN A 61 -0.95 2.85 -9.95
CA ASN A 61 -2.13 2.75 -9.11
C ASN A 61 -1.81 1.88 -7.89
N SER A 62 -2.12 2.37 -6.68
CA SER A 62 -1.82 1.69 -5.41
C SER A 62 -2.49 0.33 -5.20
N LYS A 63 -3.33 -0.10 -6.15
CA LYS A 63 -3.91 -1.44 -6.20
C LYS A 63 -2.97 -2.47 -6.83
N PHE A 64 -2.00 -2.08 -7.66
CA PHE A 64 -0.97 -2.98 -8.20
C PHE A 64 0.17 -3.16 -7.19
N ARG A 65 -0.09 -3.95 -6.14
CA ARG A 65 0.79 -4.15 -4.99
C ARG A 65 1.80 -5.28 -5.22
N PHE A 66 2.55 -5.14 -6.30
CA PHE A 66 3.61 -6.06 -6.65
C PHE A 66 4.68 -5.33 -7.47
N SER A 67 5.84 -5.95 -7.54
CA SER A 67 6.92 -5.60 -8.44
C SER A 67 7.28 -6.79 -9.31
N ALA A 68 7.88 -6.53 -10.47
CA ALA A 68 8.35 -7.58 -11.36
C ALA A 68 9.52 -7.09 -12.22
N ASP A 69 10.38 -8.01 -12.66
CA ASP A 69 11.42 -7.70 -13.63
C ASP A 69 10.81 -7.46 -15.02
N LEU A 70 11.20 -6.34 -15.64
CA LEU A 70 10.92 -6.05 -17.03
C LEU A 70 12.16 -6.32 -17.86
N THR A 71 12.00 -6.89 -19.06
CA THR A 71 13.10 -6.93 -20.01
C THR A 71 13.50 -5.49 -20.38
N GLU A 72 14.79 -5.23 -20.66
CA GLU A 72 15.34 -3.87 -20.86
C GLU A 72 14.64 -3.04 -21.94
N ARG A 73 13.76 -3.65 -22.74
CA ARG A 73 13.08 -3.01 -23.86
C ARG A 73 11.57 -2.97 -23.72
N TRP A 74 11.04 -3.42 -22.59
CA TRP A 74 9.62 -3.33 -22.30
C TRP A 74 9.30 -2.03 -21.58
N ARG A 75 8.16 -1.43 -21.93
CA ARG A 75 7.63 -0.24 -21.24
C ARG A 75 6.24 -0.52 -20.71
N VAL A 76 5.85 0.18 -19.66
CA VAL A 76 4.51 0.05 -19.06
C VAL A 76 3.66 1.25 -19.43
N GLU A 77 2.45 0.98 -19.88
CA GLU A 77 1.41 1.97 -20.17
C GLU A 77 0.23 1.75 -19.21
N TYR A 78 -0.21 2.80 -18.53
CA TYR A 78 -1.44 2.79 -17.73
C TYR A 78 -2.63 3.22 -18.56
N VAL A 79 -3.70 2.41 -18.53
CA VAL A 79 -4.96 2.65 -19.22
C VAL A 79 -6.01 3.06 -18.18
N PRO A 80 -6.26 4.37 -17.98
CA PRO A 80 -7.10 4.86 -16.90
C PRO A 80 -8.58 4.46 -17.02
N GLU A 81 -9.10 4.29 -18.24
CA GLU A 81 -10.52 3.98 -18.49
C GLU A 81 -10.98 2.66 -17.87
N ILE A 82 -10.05 1.72 -17.69
CA ILE A 82 -10.32 0.39 -17.12
C ILE A 82 -9.36 0.03 -15.97
N GLU A 83 -8.58 1.02 -15.51
CA GLU A 83 -7.56 0.89 -14.46
C GLU A 83 -6.67 -0.35 -14.65
N SER A 84 -6.05 -0.42 -15.83
CA SER A 84 -5.22 -1.56 -16.24
C SER A 84 -3.85 -1.11 -16.71
N LEU A 85 -2.95 -2.06 -16.90
CA LEU A 85 -1.61 -1.85 -17.41
C LEU A 85 -1.40 -2.69 -18.67
N ASN A 86 -0.73 -2.10 -19.65
CA ASN A 86 -0.14 -2.83 -20.77
C ASN A 86 1.39 -2.81 -20.61
N ILE A 87 2.02 -3.97 -20.73
CA ILE A 87 3.46 -4.07 -20.94
C ILE A 87 3.68 -4.18 -22.45
N LEU A 88 4.32 -3.18 -23.03
CA LEU A 88 4.54 -3.01 -24.46
C LEU A 88 5.98 -3.40 -24.82
N ASP A 89 6.17 -4.01 -25.99
CA ASP A 89 7.51 -4.25 -26.55
C ASP A 89 8.11 -3.02 -27.24
N ILE A 90 9.25 -3.21 -27.92
CA ILE A 90 9.95 -2.17 -28.69
C ILE A 90 9.15 -1.57 -29.84
N ASN A 91 8.15 -2.29 -30.35
CA ASN A 91 7.30 -1.86 -31.44
C ASN A 91 6.01 -1.22 -30.91
N ASN A 92 5.92 -1.02 -29.58
CA ASN A 92 4.73 -0.55 -28.87
C ASN A 92 3.55 -1.52 -28.96
N GLU A 93 3.81 -2.79 -29.26
CA GLU A 93 2.77 -3.81 -29.28
C GLU A 93 2.56 -4.37 -27.87
N PRO A 94 1.31 -4.43 -27.36
CA PRO A 94 1.02 -4.95 -26.04
C PRO A 94 1.28 -6.45 -25.97
N GLN A 95 2.17 -6.84 -25.06
CA GLN A 95 2.58 -8.23 -24.82
C GLN A 95 1.91 -8.82 -23.59
N ILE A 96 1.79 -8.04 -22.50
CA ILE A 96 1.12 -8.47 -21.27
C ILE A 96 0.08 -7.41 -20.90
N PHE A 97 -1.13 -7.87 -20.60
CA PHE A 97 -2.20 -7.05 -20.05
C PHE A 97 -2.41 -7.43 -18.58
N ILE A 98 -2.43 -6.42 -17.71
CA ILE A 98 -2.61 -6.59 -16.27
C ILE A 98 -3.80 -5.77 -15.80
N ARG A 99 -4.70 -6.39 -15.06
CA ARG A 99 -5.81 -5.70 -14.39
C ARG A 99 -6.00 -6.27 -13.00
N TYR A 100 -6.62 -5.51 -12.11
CA TYR A 100 -7.02 -6.00 -10.81
C TYR A 100 -8.54 -6.02 -10.63
N PHE A 101 -9.02 -6.80 -9.67
CA PHE A 101 -10.37 -6.70 -9.13
C PHE A 101 -10.39 -7.10 -7.66
N GLU A 102 -11.42 -6.68 -6.92
CA GLU A 102 -11.65 -7.09 -5.54
C GLU A 102 -12.77 -8.13 -5.48
N ALA A 103 -12.51 -9.26 -4.83
CA ALA A 103 -13.50 -10.33 -4.66
C ALA A 103 -13.16 -11.19 -3.43
N SER A 104 -14.05 -12.10 -3.06
CA SER A 104 -13.76 -13.14 -2.05
C SER A 104 -13.33 -14.48 -2.67
N GLN A 105 -13.47 -14.62 -3.99
CA GLN A 105 -13.17 -15.82 -4.75
C GLN A 105 -12.83 -15.46 -6.20
N PHE A 106 -12.20 -16.39 -6.92
CA PHE A 106 -11.95 -16.26 -8.35
C PHE A 106 -13.25 -16.05 -9.13
N LEU A 107 -13.25 -15.10 -10.06
CA LEU A 107 -14.40 -14.77 -10.89
C LEU A 107 -14.18 -15.25 -12.32
N THR A 108 -15.22 -15.79 -12.94
CA THR A 108 -15.22 -16.13 -14.37
C THR A 108 -16.19 -15.21 -15.11
N LEU A 109 -15.75 -14.61 -16.20
CA LEU A 109 -16.60 -13.77 -17.02
C LEU A 109 -17.60 -14.61 -17.82
N GLN A 110 -18.87 -14.23 -17.83
CA GLN A 110 -19.90 -14.93 -18.61
C GLN A 110 -19.77 -14.71 -20.13
N THR A 111 -18.92 -13.76 -20.53
CA THR A 111 -18.65 -13.31 -21.90
C THR A 111 -17.60 -14.15 -22.63
N VAL A 112 -17.01 -15.14 -21.97
CA VAL A 112 -15.96 -16.00 -22.53
C VAL A 112 -16.32 -17.47 -22.38
N ASP A 113 -15.84 -18.29 -23.31
CA ASP A 113 -15.77 -19.73 -23.18
C ASP A 113 -14.44 -20.08 -22.50
N ILE A 114 -14.51 -20.94 -21.47
CA ILE A 114 -13.33 -21.45 -20.77
C ILE A 114 -12.94 -22.76 -21.45
N LEU A 115 -11.82 -22.75 -22.16
CA LEU A 115 -11.30 -23.91 -22.89
C LEU A 115 -10.44 -24.80 -21.98
N ASN A 116 -9.68 -24.19 -21.09
CA ASN A 116 -8.91 -24.87 -20.05
C ASN A 116 -8.93 -24.05 -18.75
N ARG A 117 -8.89 -24.74 -17.60
CA ARG A 117 -8.81 -24.15 -16.27
C ARG A 117 -8.00 -25.03 -15.34
N GLU A 118 -6.96 -24.47 -14.74
CA GLU A 118 -6.06 -25.17 -13.82
C GLU A 118 -5.87 -24.34 -12.55
N THR A 119 -6.16 -24.93 -11.38
CA THR A 119 -5.83 -24.32 -10.09
C THR A 119 -4.37 -24.61 -9.76
N THR A 120 -3.65 -23.60 -9.30
CA THR A 120 -2.21 -23.67 -9.02
C THR A 120 -1.83 -22.68 -7.92
N GLN A 121 -0.52 -22.53 -7.66
CA GLN A 121 0.02 -21.48 -6.82
C GLN A 121 1.19 -20.79 -7.51
N ILE A 122 1.32 -19.48 -7.29
CA ILE A 122 2.45 -18.67 -7.77
C ILE A 122 3.00 -17.93 -6.55
N LYS A 123 4.26 -18.18 -6.20
CA LYS A 123 4.93 -17.54 -5.06
C LYS A 123 4.15 -17.69 -3.73
N GLY A 124 3.50 -18.84 -3.54
CA GLY A 124 2.67 -19.11 -2.35
C GLY A 124 1.25 -18.51 -2.38
N HIS A 125 0.92 -17.74 -3.42
CA HIS A 125 -0.42 -17.19 -3.64
C HIS A 125 -1.29 -18.16 -4.43
N ASP A 126 -2.54 -18.31 -4.02
CA ASP A 126 -3.53 -19.08 -4.79
C ASP A 126 -3.71 -18.45 -6.17
N ALA A 127 -3.69 -19.28 -7.21
CA ALA A 127 -3.82 -18.84 -8.58
C ALA A 127 -4.66 -19.77 -9.44
N VAL A 128 -5.20 -19.26 -10.54
CA VAL A 128 -5.89 -20.05 -11.55
C VAL A 128 -5.41 -19.65 -12.93
N LYS A 129 -4.89 -20.62 -13.68
CA LYS A 129 -4.54 -20.47 -15.10
C LYS A 129 -5.77 -20.79 -15.94
N TYR A 130 -6.00 -19.99 -16.97
CA TYR A 130 -7.07 -20.19 -17.92
C TYR A 130 -6.56 -20.12 -19.35
N GLU A 131 -7.19 -20.90 -20.22
CA GLU A 131 -7.24 -20.62 -21.64
C GLU A 131 -8.69 -20.27 -21.97
N ILE A 132 -8.92 -19.09 -22.53
CA ILE A 132 -10.26 -18.58 -22.80
C ILE A 132 -10.40 -18.09 -24.23
N ARG A 133 -11.65 -18.04 -24.70
CA ARG A 133 -12.02 -17.42 -25.98
C ARG A 133 -13.25 -16.56 -25.78
N LYS A 134 -13.27 -15.34 -26.32
CA LYS A 134 -14.47 -14.50 -26.28
C LYS A 134 -15.64 -15.17 -27.04
N LYS A 135 -16.84 -15.18 -26.44
CA LYS A 135 -18.03 -15.76 -27.08
C LYS A 135 -18.45 -14.97 -28.33
N PRO A 136 -18.90 -15.64 -29.40
CA PRO A 136 -19.48 -14.98 -30.56
C PRO A 136 -20.64 -14.05 -30.17
N GLY A 137 -20.78 -12.91 -30.86
CA GLY A 137 -21.85 -11.92 -30.59
C GLY A 137 -21.63 -11.05 -29.35
N THR A 138 -20.62 -11.33 -28.53
CA THR A 138 -20.28 -10.47 -27.39
C THR A 138 -19.51 -9.23 -27.85
N ALA A 139 -19.86 -8.07 -27.28
CA ALA A 139 -19.17 -6.81 -27.51
C ALA A 139 -17.65 -6.96 -27.34
N VAL A 140 -16.90 -6.18 -28.10
CA VAL A 140 -15.44 -6.12 -27.93
C VAL A 140 -15.10 -5.60 -26.55
N PHE A 141 -13.98 -6.07 -25.97
CA PHE A 141 -13.46 -5.51 -24.73
C PHE A 141 -12.83 -4.14 -25.05
N PRO A 142 -13.47 -3.01 -24.69
CA PRO A 142 -12.94 -1.70 -25.04
C PRO A 142 -11.67 -1.42 -24.21
N PHE A 143 -10.77 -0.61 -24.77
CA PHE A 143 -9.51 -0.19 -24.12
C PHE A 143 -8.56 -1.33 -23.72
N GLN A 144 -8.77 -2.54 -24.27
CA GLN A 144 -7.87 -3.67 -24.09
C GLN A 144 -7.14 -3.99 -25.40
N PRO A 145 -5.96 -4.65 -25.33
CA PRO A 145 -5.28 -5.14 -26.53
C PRO A 145 -6.20 -5.95 -27.43
N LYS A 146 -6.09 -5.79 -28.76
CA LYS A 146 -6.99 -6.44 -29.74
C LYS A 146 -7.04 -7.96 -29.55
N TRP A 147 -5.88 -8.58 -29.30
CA TRP A 147 -5.74 -10.02 -29.07
C TRP A 147 -6.53 -10.55 -27.86
N ARG A 148 -6.96 -9.69 -26.91
CA ARG A 148 -7.87 -10.08 -25.82
C ARG A 148 -9.26 -10.48 -26.31
N ASN A 149 -9.62 -10.13 -27.54
CA ASN A 149 -10.88 -10.55 -28.16
C ASN A 149 -10.77 -11.91 -28.88
N GLU A 150 -9.56 -12.48 -28.93
CA GLU A 150 -9.26 -13.78 -29.53
C GLU A 150 -9.05 -14.84 -28.43
N GLN A 151 -8.63 -16.05 -28.83
CA GLN A 151 -8.22 -17.07 -27.86
C GLN A 151 -6.87 -16.70 -27.28
N HIS A 152 -6.76 -16.73 -25.95
CA HIS A 152 -5.53 -16.40 -25.24
C HIS A 152 -5.50 -17.08 -23.88
N SER A 153 -4.31 -17.10 -23.28
CA SER A 153 -4.09 -17.62 -21.93
C SER A 153 -3.89 -16.48 -20.94
N LEU A 154 -4.26 -16.73 -19.69
CA LEU A 154 -4.08 -15.79 -18.58
C LEU A 154 -3.93 -16.54 -17.25
N VAL A 155 -3.42 -15.84 -16.25
CA VAL A 155 -3.43 -16.29 -14.87
C VAL A 155 -4.05 -15.23 -13.96
N ASP A 156 -4.98 -15.67 -13.12
CA ASP A 156 -5.48 -14.88 -12.01
C ASP A 156 -4.69 -15.26 -10.76
N ILE A 157 -4.14 -14.27 -10.04
CA ILE A 157 -3.39 -14.48 -8.79
C ILE A 157 -4.08 -13.70 -7.67
N ARG A 158 -4.38 -14.38 -6.56
CA ARG A 158 -4.98 -13.77 -5.37
C ARG A 158 -3.88 -13.19 -4.48
N LEU A 159 -3.89 -11.89 -4.21
CA LEU A 159 -2.89 -11.24 -3.37
C LEU A 159 -2.85 -11.77 -1.93
N SER A 160 -3.99 -12.05 -1.31
CA SER A 160 -4.04 -12.40 0.11
C SER A 160 -5.18 -13.32 0.46
N LYS A 161 -5.06 -14.08 1.56
CA LYS A 161 -6.16 -14.92 2.09
C LYS A 161 -7.32 -14.11 2.69
N ASN A 162 -7.16 -12.79 2.84
CA ASN A 162 -8.20 -11.91 3.35
C ASN A 162 -9.41 -11.82 2.42
N ASN A 163 -10.56 -11.43 2.96
CA ASN A 163 -11.82 -11.29 2.21
C ASN A 163 -12.47 -9.93 2.48
N PRO A 164 -12.71 -9.10 1.44
CA PRO A 164 -12.26 -9.29 0.06
C PRO A 164 -10.72 -9.24 -0.06
N SER A 165 -10.18 -9.85 -1.11
CA SER A 165 -8.78 -9.71 -1.55
C SER A 165 -8.72 -9.01 -2.89
N LEU A 166 -7.56 -8.42 -3.19
CA LEU A 166 -7.17 -8.11 -4.55
C LEU A 166 -6.84 -9.40 -5.31
N PHE A 167 -7.26 -9.44 -6.57
CA PHE A 167 -6.87 -10.43 -7.55
C PHE A 167 -6.26 -9.70 -8.73
N TYR A 168 -5.19 -10.26 -9.29
CA TYR A 168 -4.51 -9.74 -10.46
C TYR A 168 -4.71 -10.68 -11.62
N VAL A 169 -5.17 -10.13 -12.74
CA VAL A 169 -5.36 -10.82 -14.02
C VAL A 169 -4.16 -10.50 -14.89
N PHE A 170 -3.30 -11.48 -15.16
CA PHE A 170 -2.18 -11.37 -16.08
C PHE A 170 -2.48 -12.18 -17.35
N ALA A 171 -2.83 -11.51 -18.44
CA ALA A 171 -2.98 -12.15 -19.75
C ALA A 171 -1.83 -11.78 -20.67
N TYR A 172 -1.50 -12.66 -21.61
CA TYR A 172 -0.42 -12.38 -22.55
C TYR A 172 -0.85 -12.60 -24.01
N ASN A 173 -0.19 -11.85 -24.89
CA ASN A 173 -0.36 -11.95 -26.33
C ASN A 173 -0.04 -13.38 -26.78
N PRO A 174 -0.89 -14.07 -27.56
CA PRO A 174 -0.62 -15.42 -28.03
C PRO A 174 0.68 -15.58 -28.84
N GLN A 175 1.22 -14.48 -29.37
CA GLN A 175 2.51 -14.46 -30.08
C GLN A 175 3.72 -14.30 -29.13
N LEU A 176 3.51 -13.91 -27.88
CA LEU A 176 4.57 -13.88 -26.87
C LEU A 176 4.94 -15.32 -26.48
N SER A 177 6.25 -15.60 -26.39
CA SER A 177 6.70 -16.93 -25.98
C SER A 177 6.24 -17.22 -24.54
N ALA A 178 5.74 -18.43 -24.31
CA ALA A 178 5.33 -18.86 -22.96
C ALA A 178 6.50 -18.80 -21.96
N ILE A 179 7.74 -18.97 -22.43
CA ILE A 179 8.95 -18.86 -21.62
C ILE A 179 9.13 -17.42 -21.12
N ASP A 180 8.96 -16.41 -21.98
CA ASP A 180 9.15 -15.02 -21.57
C ASP A 180 8.01 -14.53 -20.68
N PHE A 181 6.78 -14.99 -20.91
CA PHE A 181 5.68 -14.77 -19.96
C PHE A 181 5.97 -15.41 -18.60
N GLN A 182 6.46 -16.66 -18.58
CA GLN A 182 6.78 -17.34 -17.34
C GLN A 182 7.92 -16.66 -16.58
N LYS A 183 8.95 -16.15 -17.26
CA LYS A 183 10.01 -15.34 -16.61
C LYS A 183 9.45 -14.10 -15.91
N PHE A 184 8.48 -13.42 -16.53
CA PHE A 184 7.80 -12.28 -15.90
C PHE A 184 6.99 -12.71 -14.67
N ILE A 185 6.27 -13.84 -14.75
CA ILE A 185 5.52 -14.37 -13.62
C ILE A 185 6.46 -14.82 -12.47
N ASP A 186 7.59 -15.42 -12.80
CA ASP A 186 8.57 -15.90 -11.83
C ASP A 186 9.34 -14.77 -11.11
N SER A 187 9.38 -13.58 -11.70
CA SER A 187 9.99 -12.39 -11.11
C SER A 187 9.04 -11.56 -10.23
N LEU A 188 7.76 -11.97 -10.13
CA LEU A 188 6.79 -11.29 -9.26
C LEU A 188 7.24 -11.37 -7.79
N ILE A 189 7.19 -10.21 -7.13
CA ILE A 189 7.30 -10.04 -5.68
C ILE A 189 6.07 -9.25 -5.23
N PHE A 190 5.22 -9.85 -4.39
CA PHE A 190 4.03 -9.17 -3.87
C PHE A 190 4.37 -8.40 -2.59
N ASP A 191 3.73 -7.24 -2.40
CA ASP A 191 4.03 -6.35 -1.28
C ASP A 191 3.62 -6.90 0.11
N ASN A 192 2.97 -8.08 0.16
CA ASN A 192 2.67 -8.81 1.38
C ASN A 192 3.54 -10.04 1.62
N ASP A 193 4.51 -10.31 0.74
CA ASP A 193 5.45 -11.41 0.90
C ASP A 193 6.60 -10.99 1.82
N SER A 194 7.22 -11.96 2.50
CA SER A 194 8.43 -11.72 3.30
C SER A 194 9.57 -11.15 2.46
N GLU A 195 9.63 -11.51 1.17
CA GLU A 195 10.60 -11.01 0.19
C GLU A 195 10.46 -9.49 -0.08
N SER A 196 9.31 -8.90 0.24
CA SER A 196 9.03 -7.46 0.09
C SER A 196 9.40 -6.62 1.32
N ILE A 197 10.08 -7.22 2.32
CA ILE A 197 10.61 -6.47 3.45
C ILE A 197 11.94 -5.84 3.09
N SER A 198 12.08 -4.55 3.39
CA SER A 198 13.31 -3.80 3.17
C SER A 198 13.86 -3.18 4.45
N GLU A 199 15.15 -2.90 4.43
CA GLU A 199 15.83 -2.19 5.49
C GLU A 199 15.26 -0.78 5.73
N PRO A 200 14.94 -0.39 6.98
CA PRO A 200 14.40 0.93 7.29
C PRO A 200 15.44 2.04 7.16
N ILE A 201 16.72 1.69 7.26
CA ILE A 201 17.87 2.60 7.21
C ILE A 201 19.10 1.84 6.68
N LYS A 202 20.01 2.55 6.00
CA LYS A 202 21.23 1.92 5.45
C LYS A 202 22.13 1.41 6.59
N ASN A 203 22.70 0.21 6.45
CA ASN A 203 23.51 -0.45 7.48
C ASN A 203 22.74 -0.70 8.79
N SER A 204 21.44 -1.02 8.72
CA SER A 204 20.56 -1.21 9.88
C SER A 204 21.15 -2.12 10.97
N ASN A 205 21.79 -3.23 10.60
CA ASN A 205 22.34 -4.20 11.58
C ASN A 205 23.45 -3.61 12.46
N GLU A 206 24.17 -2.58 11.99
CA GLU A 206 25.23 -1.92 12.76
C GLU A 206 24.69 -0.85 13.72
N ARG A 207 23.42 -0.44 13.56
CA ARG A 207 22.84 0.72 14.23
C ARG A 207 22.07 0.37 15.50
N VAL A 208 21.71 -0.89 15.72
CA VAL A 208 20.98 -1.34 16.91
C VAL A 208 21.94 -1.56 18.07
N THR A 209 22.37 -0.47 18.70
CA THR A 209 23.43 -0.52 19.73
C THR A 209 22.98 -0.16 21.14
N LYS A 210 21.84 0.54 21.29
CA LYS A 210 21.40 1.05 22.60
C LYS A 210 20.08 0.47 23.10
N LYS A 211 19.04 0.47 22.25
CA LYS A 211 17.68 0.05 22.62
C LYS A 211 17.10 -0.94 21.60
N PRO A 212 17.43 -2.24 21.72
CA PRO A 212 16.76 -3.28 20.93
C PRO A 212 15.30 -3.46 21.37
N PHE A 213 14.55 -4.24 20.60
CA PHE A 213 13.21 -4.67 20.95
C PHE A 213 13.21 -5.49 22.26
N GLY A 214 12.19 -5.28 23.10
CA GLY A 214 11.96 -6.01 24.34
C GLY A 214 12.85 -5.59 25.52
N LEU A 215 13.76 -4.63 25.35
CA LEU A 215 14.55 -4.11 26.47
C LEU A 215 13.63 -3.39 27.47
N TYR A 216 13.62 -3.83 28.73
CA TYR A 216 13.00 -3.05 29.81
C TYR A 216 13.89 -1.86 30.16
N VAL A 217 13.32 -0.65 30.13
CA VAL A 217 14.00 0.58 30.52
C VAL A 217 13.26 1.29 31.64
N GLU A 218 14.02 2.01 32.46
CA GLU A 218 13.55 3.00 33.42
C GLU A 218 14.65 4.06 33.62
N PRO A 219 14.34 5.24 34.21
CA PRO A 219 15.31 6.32 34.38
C PRO A 219 16.64 5.91 35.04
N GLY A 220 16.62 4.89 35.90
CA GLY A 220 17.80 4.41 36.64
C GLY A 220 18.64 3.33 35.94
N ASN A 221 18.15 2.72 34.86
CA ASN A 221 18.81 1.55 34.23
C ASN A 221 19.05 1.68 32.72
N SER A 222 18.58 2.76 32.09
CA SER A 222 18.68 2.94 30.64
C SER A 222 20.12 3.20 30.18
N THR A 223 20.46 2.66 29.00
CA THR A 223 21.73 2.89 28.30
C THR A 223 21.82 4.32 27.71
N VAL A 224 20.70 5.06 27.74
CA VAL A 224 20.58 6.44 27.28
C VAL A 224 20.19 7.30 28.49
N THR A 225 20.81 8.47 28.63
CA THR A 225 20.53 9.39 29.74
C THR A 225 20.35 10.82 29.22
N PRO A 226 19.33 11.58 29.70
CA PRO A 226 18.29 11.14 30.63
C PRO A 226 17.25 10.23 29.94
N GLU A 227 16.84 9.16 30.62
CA GLU A 227 15.68 8.37 30.23
C GLU A 227 14.45 8.87 30.99
N LYS A 228 13.36 9.11 30.26
CA LYS A 228 12.09 9.61 30.81
C LYS A 228 10.96 8.58 30.74
N PHE A 229 11.18 7.46 30.06
CA PHE A 229 10.19 6.40 29.89
C PHE A 229 10.43 5.24 30.86
N THR A 230 9.39 4.45 31.09
CA THR A 230 9.46 3.21 31.88
C THR A 230 8.61 2.15 31.21
N GLY A 231 9.19 0.97 30.98
CA GLY A 231 8.52 -0.16 30.34
C GLY A 231 9.41 -0.92 29.37
N TYR A 232 8.85 -1.96 28.75
CA TYR A 232 9.48 -2.74 27.71
C TYR A 232 9.40 -2.01 26.38
N HIS A 233 10.55 -1.85 25.72
CA HIS A 233 10.66 -1.18 24.44
C HIS A 233 9.99 -2.02 23.34
N SER A 234 8.89 -1.53 22.77
CA SER A 234 8.09 -2.25 21.76
C SER A 234 8.54 -1.99 20.32
N ALA A 235 9.79 -1.54 20.17
CA ALA A 235 10.38 -1.08 18.92
C ALA A 235 11.88 -1.37 18.88
N VAL A 236 12.51 -1.06 17.75
CA VAL A 236 13.97 -1.09 17.59
C VAL A 236 14.46 0.32 17.31
N ASP A 237 15.46 0.75 18.08
CA ASP A 237 16.15 2.02 17.81
C ASP A 237 17.39 1.77 16.93
N TYR A 238 17.45 2.47 15.79
CA TYR A 238 18.62 2.52 14.92
C TYR A 238 19.35 3.85 15.12
N GLU A 239 20.52 3.80 15.77
CA GLU A 239 21.37 4.96 15.97
C GLU A 239 21.92 5.54 14.65
N ILE A 240 22.32 6.80 14.71
CA ILE A 240 23.24 7.36 13.71
C ILE A 240 24.64 6.75 13.84
N LEU A 241 25.37 6.67 12.73
CA LEU A 241 26.80 6.35 12.71
C LEU A 241 27.62 7.61 12.97
N SER A 242 28.89 7.43 13.35
CA SER A 242 29.83 8.54 13.54
C SER A 242 29.92 9.42 12.29
N GLY A 243 29.78 10.73 12.45
CA GLY A 243 29.83 11.70 11.34
C GLY A 243 28.47 11.99 10.69
N GLU A 244 27.39 11.33 11.13
CA GLU A 244 26.04 11.57 10.63
C GLU A 244 25.22 12.58 11.48
N GLU A 245 25.85 13.23 12.46
CA GLU A 245 25.18 14.11 13.42
C GLU A 245 24.47 15.27 12.70
N ASN A 246 25.14 15.84 11.69
CA ASN A 246 24.71 17.06 11.00
C ASN A 246 24.37 16.84 9.50
N ILE A 247 24.13 15.60 9.08
CA ILE A 247 23.71 15.30 7.70
C ILE A 247 22.34 14.64 7.65
N ASP A 248 21.66 14.75 6.52
CA ASP A 248 20.40 14.04 6.32
C ASP A 248 20.63 12.53 6.24
N VAL A 249 19.99 11.79 7.14
CA VAL A 249 20.04 10.32 7.18
C VAL A 249 18.69 9.80 6.66
N PRO A 250 18.65 9.12 5.49
CA PRO A 250 17.40 8.70 4.89
C PRO A 250 16.75 7.52 5.63
N VAL A 251 15.41 7.55 5.70
CA VAL A 251 14.57 6.47 6.22
C VAL A 251 13.71 5.93 5.08
N PHE A 252 13.58 4.61 5.01
CA PHE A 252 12.89 3.87 3.96
C PHE A 252 11.69 3.11 4.52
N ALA A 253 10.63 2.95 3.72
CA ALA A 253 9.48 2.14 4.12
C ALA A 253 9.86 0.66 4.19
N VAL A 254 9.59 -0.03 5.29
CA VAL A 254 9.95 -1.45 5.46
C VAL A 254 9.04 -2.41 4.70
N CYS A 255 7.82 -1.99 4.35
CA CYS A 255 6.80 -2.78 3.66
C CYS A 255 5.98 -1.88 2.73
N GLY A 256 5.24 -2.50 1.79
CA GLY A 256 4.28 -1.80 0.94
C GLY A 256 2.98 -1.52 1.69
N GLY A 257 2.50 -0.27 1.68
CA GLY A 257 1.32 0.08 2.46
C GLY A 257 0.89 1.54 2.41
N ASN A 258 -0.33 1.83 2.85
CA ASN A 258 -0.83 3.20 2.86
C ASN A 258 -0.24 4.01 4.02
N MET A 259 0.19 5.24 3.77
CA MET A 259 0.51 6.21 4.82
C MET A 259 -0.77 6.63 5.54
N ARG A 260 -1.04 6.05 6.71
CA ARG A 260 -2.23 6.34 7.51
C ARG A 260 -2.21 7.78 8.03
N GLU A 261 -1.08 8.22 8.56
CA GLU A 261 -0.87 9.59 9.00
C GLU A 261 0.61 9.93 9.16
N PHE A 262 0.90 11.23 9.18
CA PHE A 262 2.15 11.77 9.70
C PHE A 262 1.83 13.01 10.55
N LYS A 263 2.47 13.13 11.71
CA LYS A 263 2.21 14.21 12.68
C LYS A 263 3.37 14.35 13.66
N SER A 264 3.33 15.38 14.51
CA SER A 264 4.13 15.39 15.73
C SER A 264 3.39 14.61 16.84
N ALA A 265 4.11 13.81 17.62
CA ALA A 265 3.60 13.05 18.74
C ALA A 265 4.55 13.13 19.95
N GLN A 266 3.97 13.19 21.16
CA GLN A 266 4.75 13.27 22.39
C GLN A 266 5.68 12.05 22.53
N GLY A 267 6.95 12.31 22.83
CA GLY A 267 7.99 11.30 22.94
C GLY A 267 8.58 10.82 21.60
N TYR A 268 7.91 11.10 20.48
CA TYR A 268 8.38 10.73 19.13
C TYR A 268 8.97 11.92 18.37
N GLY A 269 8.52 13.14 18.64
CA GLY A 269 8.69 14.23 17.69
C GLY A 269 7.89 13.92 16.42
N GLY A 270 8.53 13.98 15.24
CA GLY A 270 7.87 13.61 13.99
C GLY A 270 7.68 12.09 13.84
N VAL A 271 6.46 11.68 13.47
CA VAL A 271 6.08 10.28 13.27
C VAL A 271 5.36 10.05 11.95
N ILE A 272 5.64 8.93 11.29
CA ILE A 272 4.81 8.33 10.23
C ILE A 272 4.17 7.05 10.78
N VAL A 273 2.88 6.87 10.49
CA VAL A 273 2.14 5.63 10.74
C VAL A 273 1.68 5.06 9.40
N GLN A 274 2.03 3.81 9.12
CA GLN A 274 1.76 3.11 7.87
C GLN A 274 0.94 1.84 8.11
N ASP A 275 -0.05 1.61 7.26
CA ASP A 275 -0.83 0.37 7.19
C ASP A 275 -0.23 -0.58 6.14
N CYS A 276 0.31 -1.72 6.57
CA CYS A 276 0.81 -2.77 5.68
C CYS A 276 0.02 -4.06 5.84
N LEU A 277 0.20 -4.95 4.85
CA LEU A 277 -0.15 -6.35 4.97
C LEU A 277 1.16 -7.15 4.94
N PHE A 278 1.42 -7.96 5.96
CA PHE A 278 2.62 -8.78 6.05
C PHE A 278 2.20 -10.23 6.28
N GLU A 279 2.52 -11.13 5.34
CA GLU A 279 2.09 -12.53 5.36
C GLU A 279 0.59 -12.70 5.64
N ASP A 280 -0.24 -11.94 4.91
CA ASP A 280 -1.70 -11.85 5.08
C ASP A 280 -2.19 -11.27 6.41
N GLN A 281 -1.30 -10.86 7.31
CA GLN A 281 -1.66 -10.22 8.56
C GLN A 281 -1.59 -8.70 8.44
N PRO A 282 -2.64 -7.95 8.81
CA PRO A 282 -2.55 -6.51 8.89
C PRO A 282 -1.53 -6.13 9.96
N VAL A 283 -0.67 -5.16 9.66
CA VAL A 283 0.29 -4.59 10.62
C VAL A 283 0.31 -3.08 10.49
N THR A 284 0.60 -2.41 11.60
CA THR A 284 0.82 -0.97 11.68
C THR A 284 2.29 -0.71 11.93
N VAL A 285 2.97 -0.07 10.98
CA VAL A 285 4.38 0.31 11.11
C VAL A 285 4.49 1.78 11.55
N ILE A 286 5.34 2.02 12.54
CA ILE A 286 5.58 3.33 13.15
C ILE A 286 7.04 3.71 12.95
N TYR A 287 7.27 4.88 12.34
CA TYR A 287 8.60 5.47 12.14
C TYR A 287 8.69 6.76 12.94
N GLY A 288 9.48 6.77 14.00
CA GLY A 288 9.65 7.90 14.91
C GLY A 288 10.85 8.78 14.62
N HIS A 289 10.92 9.93 15.30
CA HIS A 289 12.05 10.87 15.30
C HIS A 289 12.42 11.38 13.90
N LEU A 290 11.39 11.64 13.08
CA LEU A 290 11.53 12.07 11.70
C LEU A 290 11.45 13.59 11.55
N LYS A 291 12.18 14.12 10.56
CA LYS A 291 12.00 15.50 10.08
C LYS A 291 10.71 15.59 9.26
N LEU A 292 9.61 16.08 9.84
CA LEU A 292 8.30 16.12 9.17
C LEU A 292 8.31 16.88 7.84
N SER A 293 9.12 17.94 7.72
CA SER A 293 9.27 18.72 6.48
C SER A 293 9.93 17.95 5.33
N SER A 294 10.57 16.80 5.62
CA SER A 294 11.20 15.93 4.62
C SER A 294 10.28 14.85 4.07
N ILE A 295 9.09 14.68 4.64
CA ILE A 295 8.18 13.60 4.26
C ILE A 295 7.68 13.85 2.85
N THR A 296 7.94 12.89 1.97
CA THR A 296 7.45 12.90 0.59
C THR A 296 6.14 12.13 0.53
N GLY A 297 5.03 12.83 0.29
CA GLY A 297 3.70 12.22 0.15
C GLY A 297 2.64 12.89 1.02
N ARG A 298 1.45 12.29 1.03
CA ARG A 298 0.27 12.74 1.76
C ARG A 298 -0.40 11.55 2.44
N ARG A 299 -1.25 11.85 3.41
CA ARG A 299 -2.15 10.84 4.00
C ARG A 299 -2.90 10.10 2.90
N GLY A 300 -2.88 8.77 2.96
CA GLY A 300 -3.53 7.87 2.01
C GLY A 300 -2.67 7.50 0.80
N ASP A 301 -1.52 8.14 0.60
CA ASP A 301 -0.58 7.71 -0.44
C ASP A 301 -0.01 6.34 -0.10
N TYR A 302 0.27 5.54 -1.13
CA TYR A 302 0.89 4.24 -0.98
C TYR A 302 2.40 4.38 -0.93
N LEU A 303 3.01 3.91 0.16
CA LEU A 303 4.45 3.83 0.34
C LEU A 303 4.93 2.49 -0.18
N VAL A 304 5.87 2.55 -1.11
CA VAL A 304 6.53 1.39 -1.69
C VAL A 304 7.66 0.95 -0.77
N PHE A 305 7.77 -0.34 -0.49
CA PHE A 305 8.88 -0.87 0.29
C PHE A 305 10.23 -0.49 -0.34
N GLY A 306 11.23 -0.19 0.49
CA GLY A 306 12.56 0.23 0.04
C GLY A 306 12.65 1.67 -0.48
N ASN A 307 11.53 2.37 -0.71
CA ASN A 307 11.58 3.77 -1.10
C ASN A 307 11.81 4.68 0.11
N LYS A 308 12.56 5.76 -0.12
CA LYS A 308 12.78 6.81 0.89
C LYS A 308 11.44 7.47 1.22
N ILE A 309 11.11 7.55 2.51
CA ILE A 309 9.87 8.18 3.00
C ILE A 309 10.13 9.47 3.80
N ALA A 310 11.33 9.60 4.39
CA ALA A 310 11.71 10.74 5.22
C ALA A 310 13.24 10.80 5.40
N VAL A 311 13.69 11.75 6.22
CA VAL A 311 15.00 11.74 6.88
C VAL A 311 14.81 11.88 8.40
N LEU A 312 15.84 11.49 9.17
CA LEU A 312 15.85 11.70 10.62
C LEU A 312 15.79 13.18 11.00
N GLY A 313 15.10 13.47 12.10
CA GLY A 313 15.04 14.80 12.71
C GLY A 313 16.36 15.23 13.34
N ASN A 314 16.50 16.52 13.61
CA ASN A 314 17.64 17.06 14.36
C ASN A 314 17.62 16.56 15.81
N ALA A 315 18.78 16.17 16.34
CA ALA A 315 18.92 15.74 17.72
C ALA A 315 18.44 16.81 18.71
N PHE A 316 17.78 16.39 19.79
CA PHE A 316 17.33 17.24 20.89
C PHE A 316 16.48 18.43 20.41
N SER A 317 15.50 18.14 19.56
CA SER A 317 14.59 19.14 18.99
C SER A 317 13.15 18.65 18.99
N ASP A 318 12.22 19.52 18.62
CA ASP A 318 10.81 19.16 18.41
C ASP A 318 10.63 18.04 17.37
N GLU A 319 11.55 17.91 16.40
CA GLU A 319 11.51 16.85 15.38
C GLU A 319 11.79 15.46 15.98
N THR A 320 12.50 15.41 17.11
CA THR A 320 12.89 14.19 17.81
C THR A 320 12.23 14.05 19.19
N GLY A 321 11.38 14.99 19.60
CA GLY A 321 10.73 14.97 20.92
C GLY A 321 11.74 15.11 22.05
N ASP A 322 12.76 15.94 21.83
CA ASP A 322 13.92 16.16 22.70
C ASP A 322 14.82 14.92 22.92
N GLU A 323 14.74 13.93 22.03
CA GLU A 323 15.61 12.76 22.04
C GLU A 323 16.83 12.94 21.12
N ARG A 324 17.84 12.09 21.31
CA ARG A 324 18.96 11.95 20.37
C ARG A 324 18.47 11.64 18.95
N LYS A 325 19.28 11.91 17.94
CA LYS A 325 18.97 11.56 16.54
C LYS A 325 19.11 10.04 16.32
N HIS A 326 18.01 9.39 15.97
CA HIS A 326 17.93 7.96 15.64
C HIS A 326 16.59 7.67 14.95
N LEU A 327 16.43 6.49 14.37
CA LEU A 327 15.12 5.98 13.97
C LEU A 327 14.56 5.11 15.09
N HIS A 328 13.33 5.36 15.50
CA HIS A 328 12.55 4.41 16.31
C HIS A 328 11.54 3.69 15.41
N LEU A 329 11.70 2.37 15.23
CA LEU A 329 10.85 1.56 14.37
C LEU A 329 10.01 0.59 15.20
N GLY A 330 8.70 0.82 15.25
CA GLY A 330 7.74 -0.09 15.87
C GLY A 330 6.90 -0.80 14.81
N ILE A 331 6.62 -2.09 15.01
CA ILE A 331 5.68 -2.84 14.16
C ILE A 331 4.65 -3.50 15.07
N ARG A 332 3.42 -3.01 15.01
CA ARG A 332 2.30 -3.54 15.80
C ARG A 332 1.42 -4.43 14.95
N LYS A 333 1.03 -5.59 15.48
CA LYS A 333 0.05 -6.49 14.84
C LYS A 333 -1.33 -5.81 14.78
N GLY A 334 -2.06 -6.04 13.69
CA GLY A 334 -3.36 -5.45 13.44
C GLY A 334 -3.31 -4.00 12.95
N SER A 335 -4.49 -3.38 12.94
CA SER A 335 -4.72 -2.01 12.44
C SER A 335 -5.06 -1.01 13.55
N ALA A 336 -4.63 -1.27 14.79
CA ALA A 336 -4.92 -0.36 15.88
C ALA A 336 -4.19 0.99 15.73
N SER A 337 -4.72 2.03 16.35
CA SER A 337 -4.11 3.37 16.41
C SER A 337 -3.04 3.51 17.50
N ASP A 338 -2.67 2.40 18.14
CA ASP A 338 -1.70 2.38 19.22
C ASP A 338 -0.27 2.47 18.65
N ILE A 339 0.38 3.58 18.98
CA ILE A 339 1.74 3.92 18.55
C ILE A 339 2.69 4.01 19.74
N ARG A 340 2.39 3.33 20.86
CA ARG A 340 3.26 3.38 22.05
C ARG A 340 4.63 2.76 21.74
N GLY A 341 5.70 3.42 22.16
CA GLY A 341 7.07 2.91 22.06
C GLY A 341 7.51 2.05 23.24
N TYR A 342 6.70 2.06 24.31
CA TYR A 342 6.92 1.27 25.51
C TYR A 342 5.60 0.65 25.97
N VAL A 343 5.67 -0.60 26.41
CA VAL A 343 4.55 -1.31 27.03
C VAL A 343 4.89 -1.66 28.48
N PRO A 344 3.91 -1.63 29.41
CA PRO A 344 4.20 -1.78 30.83
C PRO A 344 4.57 -3.22 31.22
N ARG A 345 4.11 -4.22 30.48
CA ARG A 345 4.34 -5.64 30.77
C ARG A 345 4.98 -6.33 29.57
N GLU A 346 5.86 -7.29 29.82
CA GLU A 346 6.52 -8.06 28.77
C GLU A 346 5.52 -8.80 27.87
N GLU A 347 4.44 -9.33 28.45
CA GLU A 347 3.37 -10.02 27.70
C GLU A 347 2.68 -9.12 26.66
N ASP A 348 2.68 -7.80 26.86
CA ASP A 348 2.12 -6.85 25.89
C ASP A 348 2.99 -6.75 24.62
N LEU A 349 4.26 -7.22 24.64
CA LEU A 349 5.12 -7.33 23.45
C LEU A 349 4.61 -8.34 22.43
N LEU A 350 3.72 -9.28 22.83
CA LEU A 350 3.13 -10.25 21.91
C LEU A 350 2.28 -9.60 20.81
N ASP A 351 1.81 -8.37 21.04
CA ASP A 351 1.09 -7.55 20.05
C ASP A 351 2.04 -6.82 19.07
N TRP A 352 3.35 -6.98 19.23
CA TRP A 352 4.38 -6.33 18.43
C TRP A 352 5.26 -7.36 17.71
N ILE A 353 5.97 -6.90 16.70
CA ILE A 353 6.90 -7.70 15.90
C ILE A 353 8.29 -7.12 16.09
N ASP A 354 9.24 -7.95 16.50
CA ASP A 354 10.66 -7.60 16.46
C ASP A 354 11.12 -7.62 14.99
N PHE A 355 11.35 -6.45 14.42
CA PHE A 355 11.81 -6.34 13.03
C PHE A 355 13.15 -7.07 12.79
N GLN A 356 14.03 -7.16 13.79
CA GLN A 356 15.30 -7.88 13.64
C GLN A 356 15.10 -9.39 13.48
N SER A 357 13.96 -9.93 13.93
CA SER A 357 13.61 -11.34 13.78
C SER A 357 13.04 -11.70 12.40
N LEU A 358 12.73 -10.71 11.55
CA LEU A 358 12.17 -10.91 10.22
C LEU A 358 13.22 -11.13 9.13
N LYS A 359 14.51 -11.13 9.47
CA LYS A 359 15.64 -11.17 8.52
C LYS A 359 16.41 -12.47 8.54
#